data_AF-W4LDR1-F1
#
_entry.id   AF-W4LDR1-F1
#
_cell.length_a   1.000
_cell.length_b   1.000
_cell.length_c   1.000
_cell.angle_alpha   90.00
_cell.angle_beta   90.00
_cell.angle_gamma   90.00
#
_symmetry.space_group_name_H-M   'P 1'
#
loop_
_entity.id
_entity.type
_entity.pdbx_description
1 polymer ?
#
loop_
_entity_poly.entity_id
_entity_poly.type
_entity_poly.pdbx_seq_one_letter_code
_entity_poly.pdbx_strand_id
1 'polypeptide(L)'
;MLRYRYSVWDGSQEPFINPSPEDVLDGLTDHLLQAGDLSKALRTLMQRGMMNRQGQIMPGLQDILKRVRQTKDDLLQQYNPDGVLTNLQQQLDDIVARERQALENQLEATRQRTSQIDDHAPDAAQQRANEERAIREMEDIVAERFETLDHLPPQDVGETIRRLTPYDFADRQAKADFDALVQSLQQQAMESLFQMMKQRLQ
;
A
#
# COMPACT_ATOMS: atom_id res chain seq x y z
N MET A 1 -1.64 -16.88 -4.23
CA MET A 1 -2.82 -17.71 -3.90
C MET A 1 -3.64 -16.99 -2.84
N LEU A 2 -4.89 -16.63 -3.15
CA LEU A 2 -5.80 -15.96 -2.20
C LEU A 2 -6.24 -16.96 -1.12
N ARG A 3 -5.96 -16.67 0.16
CA ARG A 3 -6.45 -17.46 1.31
C ARG A 3 -7.79 -16.87 1.75
N TYR A 4 -8.87 -17.61 1.52
CA TYR A 4 -10.19 -17.29 2.07
C TYR A 4 -10.31 -17.87 3.47
N ARG A 5 -10.76 -17.04 4.44
CA ARG A 5 -11.02 -17.48 5.82
C ARG A 5 -12.53 -17.45 6.05
N TYR A 6 -13.13 -18.63 6.09
CA TYR A 6 -14.53 -18.79 6.47
C TYR A 6 -14.66 -18.74 8.00
N SER A 7 -15.61 -17.98 8.51
CA SER A 7 -15.97 -17.97 9.93
C SER A 7 -17.33 -18.63 10.14
N VAL A 8 -17.53 -19.19 11.32
CA VAL A 8 -18.80 -19.84 11.72
C VAL A 8 -19.87 -18.78 11.93
N TRP A 9 -21.11 -19.11 11.55
CA TRP A 9 -22.29 -18.27 11.67
C TRP A 9 -22.61 -17.94 13.14
N ASP A 10 -22.61 -16.66 13.50
CA ASP A 10 -22.76 -16.15 14.87
C ASP A 10 -24.14 -15.53 15.16
N GLY A 11 -25.07 -15.59 14.20
CA GLY A 11 -26.45 -15.12 14.39
C GLY A 11 -26.63 -13.59 14.47
N SER A 12 -25.54 -12.82 14.54
CA SER A 12 -25.57 -11.34 14.45
C SER A 12 -25.81 -10.84 13.02
N GLN A 13 -25.67 -11.74 12.04
CA GLN A 13 -26.01 -11.49 10.66
C GLN A 13 -27.48 -11.88 10.46
N GLU A 14 -28.41 -10.93 10.61
CA GLU A 14 -29.70 -11.02 9.91
C GLU A 14 -29.47 -10.51 8.48
N PRO A 15 -29.14 -11.36 7.49
CA PRO A 15 -28.74 -10.87 6.17
C PRO A 15 -29.96 -10.73 5.25
N PHE A 16 -31.12 -11.17 5.70
CA PHE A 16 -32.31 -11.25 4.90
C PHE A 16 -33.43 -10.65 5.72
N ILE A 17 -33.99 -9.60 5.13
CA ILE A 17 -35.36 -9.18 5.36
C ILE A 17 -36.19 -10.46 5.52
N ASN A 18 -36.75 -10.68 6.70
CA ASN A 18 -37.73 -11.74 6.93
C ASN A 18 -39.10 -11.10 6.67
N PRO A 19 -39.58 -11.07 5.41
CA PRO A 19 -40.92 -10.58 5.16
C PRO A 19 -41.91 -11.49 5.87
N SER A 20 -42.94 -10.90 6.48
CA SER A 20 -44.05 -11.69 7.02
C SER A 20 -44.68 -12.46 5.85
N PRO A 21 -45.12 -13.72 6.04
CA PRO A 21 -45.76 -14.51 4.99
C PRO A 21 -46.90 -13.75 4.29
N GLU A 22 -47.61 -12.89 5.04
CA GLU A 22 -48.70 -12.10 4.50
C GLU A 22 -48.24 -10.90 3.65
N ASP A 23 -47.08 -10.30 3.93
CA ASP A 23 -46.50 -9.23 3.09
C ASP A 23 -46.08 -9.80 1.73
N VAL A 24 -45.51 -11.01 1.72
CA VAL A 24 -45.12 -11.71 0.49
C VAL A 24 -46.35 -12.02 -0.38
N LEU A 25 -47.42 -12.48 0.26
CA LEU A 25 -48.68 -12.79 -0.42
C LEU A 25 -49.30 -11.53 -1.05
N ASP A 26 -49.33 -10.40 -0.35
CA ASP A 26 -49.88 -9.15 -0.89
C ASP A 26 -49.08 -8.68 -2.12
N GLY A 27 -47.74 -8.64 -2.01
CA GLY A 27 -46.87 -8.24 -3.13
C GLY A 27 -46.94 -9.18 -4.34
N LEU A 28 -47.16 -10.48 -4.10
CA LEU A 28 -47.38 -11.46 -5.17
C LEU A 28 -48.76 -11.31 -5.81
N THR A 29 -49.80 -10.98 -5.04
CA THR A 29 -51.17 -10.83 -5.54
C THR A 29 -51.25 -9.70 -6.57
N ASP A 30 -50.63 -8.56 -6.28
CA ASP A 30 -50.56 -7.42 -7.22
C ASP A 30 -49.89 -7.80 -8.55
N HIS A 31 -48.82 -8.59 -8.50
CA HIS A 31 -48.09 -9.01 -9.69
C HIS A 31 -48.74 -10.20 -10.43
N LEU A 32 -49.41 -11.11 -9.70
CA LEU A 32 -50.16 -12.23 -10.26
C LEU A 32 -51.36 -11.74 -11.09
N LEU A 33 -52.07 -10.72 -10.58
CA LEU A 33 -53.16 -10.05 -11.29
C LEU A 33 -52.69 -9.40 -12.60
N GLN A 34 -51.41 -9.02 -12.69
CA GLN A 34 -50.85 -8.30 -13.83
C GLN A 34 -50.14 -9.20 -14.86
N ALA A 35 -49.48 -10.28 -14.42
CA ALA A 35 -48.59 -11.09 -15.28
C ALA A 35 -49.04 -12.54 -15.45
N GLY A 36 -49.97 -13.06 -14.64
CA GLY A 36 -50.50 -14.43 -14.73
C GLY A 36 -49.53 -15.57 -14.40
N ASP A 37 -48.25 -15.27 -14.19
CA ASP A 37 -47.20 -16.26 -13.89
C ASP A 37 -46.54 -15.96 -12.55
N LEU A 38 -46.74 -16.87 -11.59
CA LEU A 38 -46.20 -16.82 -10.24
C LEU A 38 -44.67 -16.75 -10.22
N SER A 39 -44.01 -17.51 -11.10
CA SER A 39 -42.55 -17.58 -11.14
C SER A 39 -41.94 -16.26 -11.58
N LYS A 40 -42.61 -15.59 -12.52
CA LYS A 40 -42.25 -14.27 -13.03
C LYS A 40 -42.49 -13.20 -11.97
N ALA A 41 -43.63 -13.25 -11.27
CA ALA A 41 -43.96 -12.36 -10.16
C ALA A 41 -42.92 -12.43 -9.03
N LEU A 42 -42.57 -13.65 -8.58
CA LEU A 42 -41.53 -13.87 -7.58
C LEU A 42 -40.16 -13.31 -8.02
N ARG A 43 -39.79 -13.55 -9.28
CA ARG A 43 -38.51 -13.07 -9.82
C ARG A 43 -38.46 -11.54 -9.88
N THR A 44 -39.54 -10.89 -10.33
CA THR A 44 -39.63 -9.42 -10.37
C THR A 44 -39.60 -8.83 -8.97
N LEU A 45 -40.33 -9.44 -8.03
CA LEU A 45 -40.37 -9.04 -6.64
C LEU A 45 -38.99 -9.14 -5.97
N MET A 46 -38.26 -10.25 -6.17
CA MET A 46 -36.89 -10.37 -5.65
C MET A 46 -35.91 -9.42 -6.32
N GLN A 47 -36.05 -9.15 -7.62
CA GLN A 47 -35.13 -8.26 -8.34
C GLN A 47 -35.31 -6.79 -7.96
N ARG A 48 -36.56 -6.34 -7.81
CA ARG A 48 -36.91 -4.92 -7.66
C ARG A 48 -37.24 -4.52 -6.23
N GLY A 49 -37.46 -5.49 -5.34
CA GLY A 49 -37.94 -5.24 -3.99
C GLY A 49 -39.46 -5.19 -3.93
N MET A 50 -39.98 -5.00 -2.72
CA MET A 50 -41.42 -4.97 -2.44
C MET A 50 -41.74 -3.92 -1.39
N MET A 51 -42.98 -3.46 -1.35
CA MET A 51 -43.46 -2.61 -0.26
C MET A 51 -44.13 -3.51 0.78
N ASN A 52 -43.78 -3.35 2.05
CA ASN A 52 -44.52 -4.02 3.12
C ASN A 52 -45.83 -3.25 3.42
N ARG A 53 -46.73 -3.84 4.21
CA ARG A 53 -48.00 -3.20 4.60
C ARG A 53 -47.83 -1.89 5.38
N GLN A 54 -46.68 -1.70 6.00
CA GLN A 54 -46.33 -0.50 6.76
C GLN A 54 -45.84 0.63 5.84
N GLY A 55 -45.81 0.39 4.52
CA GLY A 55 -45.35 1.35 3.53
C GLY A 55 -43.83 1.48 3.45
N GLN A 56 -43.08 0.54 4.02
CA GLN A 56 -41.62 0.50 3.92
C GLN A 56 -41.21 -0.27 2.67
N ILE A 57 -40.26 0.30 1.92
CA ILE A 57 -39.68 -0.32 0.73
C ILE A 57 -38.62 -1.32 1.20
N MET A 58 -38.89 -2.60 1.00
CA MET A 58 -37.92 -3.67 1.14
C MET A 58 -36.98 -3.67 -0.09
N PRO A 59 -35.66 -3.49 0.09
CA PRO A 59 -34.72 -3.48 -1.02
C PRO A 59 -34.68 -4.81 -1.77
N GLY A 60 -34.61 -4.73 -3.09
CA GLY A 60 -34.44 -5.91 -3.95
C GLY A 60 -32.99 -6.37 -4.01
N LEU A 61 -32.76 -7.49 -4.70
CA LEU A 61 -31.41 -8.02 -4.95
C LEU A 61 -30.51 -6.99 -5.66
N GLN A 62 -31.06 -6.16 -6.55
CA GLN A 62 -30.30 -5.11 -7.22
C GLN A 62 -29.80 -4.05 -6.25
N ASP A 63 -30.64 -3.63 -5.30
CA ASP A 63 -30.29 -2.64 -4.29
C ASP A 63 -29.26 -3.19 -3.32
N ILE A 64 -29.37 -4.47 -2.95
CA ILE A 64 -28.37 -5.16 -2.14
C ILE A 64 -27.04 -5.23 -2.89
N LEU A 65 -27.02 -5.64 -4.17
CA LEU A 65 -25.79 -5.66 -4.97
C LEU A 65 -25.18 -4.27 -5.15
N LYS A 66 -26.01 -3.22 -5.23
CA LYS A 66 -25.55 -1.83 -5.27
C LYS A 66 -24.91 -1.44 -3.94
N ARG A 67 -25.55 -1.76 -2.82
CA ARG A 67 -25.01 -1.49 -1.48
C ARG A 67 -23.72 -2.24 -1.23
N VAL A 68 -23.63 -3.53 -1.62
CA VAL A 68 -22.39 -4.31 -1.52
C VAL A 68 -21.26 -3.68 -2.33
N ARG A 69 -21.55 -3.23 -3.56
CA ARG A 69 -20.55 -2.51 -4.37
C ARG A 69 -20.11 -1.22 -3.71
N GLN A 70 -21.04 -0.42 -3.22
CA GLN A 70 -20.74 0.83 -2.51
C GLN A 70 -19.91 0.57 -1.26
N THR A 71 -20.33 -0.36 -0.39
CA THR A 71 -19.57 -0.74 0.81
C THR A 71 -18.17 -1.23 0.46
N LYS A 72 -18.02 -2.02 -0.61
CA LYS A 72 -16.71 -2.45 -1.10
C LYS A 72 -15.88 -1.25 -1.57
N ASP A 73 -16.46 -0.32 -2.32
CA ASP A 73 -15.76 0.88 -2.79
C ASP A 73 -15.39 1.82 -1.63
N ASP A 74 -16.26 1.99 -0.63
CA ASP A 74 -16.03 2.77 0.59
C ASP A 74 -14.89 2.16 1.43
N LEU A 75 -14.88 0.83 1.59
CA LEU A 75 -13.79 0.12 2.25
C LEU A 75 -12.48 0.30 1.47
N LEU A 76 -12.50 0.15 0.14
CA LEU A 76 -11.31 0.40 -0.68
C LEU A 76 -10.81 1.84 -0.53
N GLN A 77 -11.71 2.83 -0.51
CA GLN A 77 -11.34 4.23 -0.30
C GLN A 77 -10.79 4.52 1.10
N GLN A 78 -11.41 3.97 2.14
CA GLN A 78 -10.97 4.13 3.52
C GLN A 78 -9.59 3.52 3.76
N TYR A 79 -9.29 2.43 3.05
CA TYR A 79 -8.01 1.73 3.14
C TYR A 79 -7.09 2.01 1.95
N ASN A 80 -7.38 3.02 1.11
CA ASN A 80 -6.71 3.27 -0.18
C ASN A 80 -5.19 3.31 0.02
N PRO A 81 -4.50 2.20 -0.26
CA PRO A 81 -3.07 2.14 -0.04
C PRO A 81 -2.39 2.97 -1.12
N ASP A 82 -3.01 3.19 -2.28
CA ASP A 82 -2.40 3.85 -3.43
C ASP A 82 -1.88 5.26 -3.12
N GLY A 83 -2.61 6.08 -2.35
CA GLY A 83 -2.16 7.43 -2.00
C GLY A 83 -1.00 7.44 -1.00
N VAL A 84 -1.07 6.58 0.03
CA VAL A 84 -0.02 6.44 1.05
C VAL A 84 1.22 5.80 0.42
N LEU A 85 1.05 4.75 -0.39
CA LEU A 85 2.12 4.07 -1.11
C LEU A 85 2.81 5.00 -2.09
N THR A 86 2.07 5.84 -2.83
CA THR A 86 2.67 6.84 -3.72
C THR A 86 3.51 7.84 -2.93
N ASN A 87 3.03 8.28 -1.77
CA ASN A 87 3.79 9.18 -0.90
C ASN A 87 5.06 8.50 -0.36
N LEU A 88 4.96 7.25 0.10
CA LEU A 88 6.10 6.46 0.56
C LEU A 88 7.13 6.21 -0.55
N GLN A 89 6.67 5.92 -1.78
CA GLN A 89 7.54 5.80 -2.95
C GLN A 89 8.31 7.10 -3.16
N GLN A 90 7.61 8.24 -3.17
CA GLN A 90 8.24 9.53 -3.37
C GLN A 90 9.27 9.86 -2.27
N GLN A 91 8.95 9.58 -1.00
CA GLN A 91 9.89 9.76 0.11
C GLN A 91 11.12 8.86 -0.01
N LEU A 92 10.95 7.61 -0.46
CA LEU A 92 12.08 6.71 -0.71
C LEU A 92 12.92 7.19 -1.89
N ASP A 93 12.30 7.66 -2.97
CA ASP A 93 13.01 8.20 -4.12
C ASP A 93 13.84 9.43 -3.72
N ASP A 94 13.31 10.31 -2.87
CA ASP A 94 14.02 11.47 -2.33
C ASP A 94 15.24 11.04 -1.48
N ILE A 95 15.09 10.00 -0.64
CA ILE A 95 16.17 9.44 0.17
C ILE A 95 17.27 8.85 -0.73
N VAL A 96 16.88 8.06 -1.74
CA VAL A 96 17.81 7.44 -2.69
C VAL A 96 18.52 8.51 -3.51
N ALA A 97 17.81 9.54 -3.97
CA ALA A 97 18.40 10.66 -4.70
C ALA A 97 19.46 11.40 -3.86
N ARG A 98 19.19 11.61 -2.57
CA ARG A 98 20.15 12.24 -1.66
C ARG A 98 21.38 11.37 -1.44
N GLU A 99 21.20 10.06 -1.24
CA GLU A 99 22.32 9.12 -1.09
C GLU A 99 23.19 9.10 -2.36
N ARG A 100 22.58 9.07 -3.55
CA ARG A 100 23.31 9.17 -4.83
C ARG A 100 24.16 10.43 -4.91
N GLN A 101 23.57 11.57 -4.56
CA GLN A 101 24.27 12.85 -4.56
C GLN A 101 25.42 12.87 -3.54
N ALA A 102 25.24 12.26 -2.37
CA ALA A 102 26.27 12.18 -1.35
C ALA A 102 27.46 11.32 -1.78
N LEU A 103 27.20 10.17 -2.42
CA LEU A 103 28.23 9.32 -3.01
C LEU A 103 29.02 10.06 -4.11
N GLU A 104 28.33 10.80 -4.97
CA GLU A 104 28.97 11.60 -6.03
C GLU A 104 29.86 12.71 -5.44
N ASN A 105 29.36 13.46 -4.45
CA ASN A 105 30.13 14.49 -3.75
C ASN A 105 31.37 13.91 -3.05
N GLN A 106 31.24 12.73 -2.43
CA GLN A 106 32.36 12.06 -1.76
C GLN A 106 33.43 11.61 -2.77
N LEU A 107 33.00 11.10 -3.93
CA LEU A 107 33.91 10.73 -5.00
C LEU A 107 34.65 11.95 -5.56
N GLU A 108 33.93 13.03 -5.82
CA GLU A 108 34.51 14.28 -6.33
C GLU A 108 35.50 14.89 -5.32
N ALA A 109 35.14 14.94 -4.03
CA ALA A 109 36.02 15.44 -2.98
C ALA A 109 37.33 14.63 -2.89
N THR A 110 37.26 13.31 -3.07
CA THR A 110 38.46 12.45 -3.10
C THR A 110 39.34 12.78 -4.31
N ARG A 111 38.75 12.90 -5.51
CA ARG A 111 39.47 13.25 -6.74
C ARG A 111 40.12 14.63 -6.69
N GLN A 112 39.43 15.61 -6.09
CA GLN A 112 39.96 16.95 -5.90
C GLN A 112 41.16 16.97 -4.94
N ARG A 113 41.16 16.17 -3.87
CA ARG A 113 42.31 16.06 -2.95
C ARG A 113 43.56 15.55 -3.67
N THR A 114 43.43 14.49 -4.47
CA THR A 114 44.56 13.94 -5.22
C THR A 114 45.08 14.88 -6.30
N SER A 115 44.22 15.73 -6.86
CA SER A 115 44.62 16.78 -7.81
C SER A 115 45.36 17.95 -7.16
N GLN A 116 45.24 18.11 -5.83
CA GLN A 116 45.91 19.16 -5.03
C GLN A 116 47.24 18.69 -4.42
N ILE A 117 47.71 17.47 -4.71
CA ILE A 117 49.01 17.01 -4.25
C ILE A 117 50.10 17.85 -4.91
N ASP A 118 50.91 18.53 -4.09
CA ASP A 118 52.02 19.37 -4.56
C ASP A 118 53.07 18.56 -5.31
N ASP A 119 53.30 18.93 -6.58
CA ASP A 119 54.28 18.32 -7.49
C ASP A 119 55.74 18.43 -7.02
N HIS A 120 56.02 19.30 -6.05
CA HIS A 120 57.38 19.65 -5.62
C HIS A 120 57.89 18.85 -4.40
N ALA A 121 57.11 17.94 -3.82
CA ALA A 121 57.56 17.13 -2.69
C ALA A 121 58.44 15.93 -3.16
N PRO A 122 59.53 15.60 -2.44
CA PRO A 122 60.44 14.50 -2.82
C PRO A 122 59.79 13.11 -2.83
N ASP A 123 58.67 12.94 -2.11
CA ASP A 123 57.87 11.70 -2.05
C ASP A 123 56.55 11.78 -2.83
N ALA A 124 56.33 12.85 -3.62
CA ALA A 124 55.06 13.13 -4.32
C ALA A 124 54.64 12.02 -5.30
N ALA A 125 55.58 11.33 -5.94
CA ALA A 125 55.27 10.24 -6.86
C ALA A 125 54.69 9.00 -6.15
N GLN A 126 55.18 8.72 -4.94
CA GLN A 126 54.76 7.57 -4.14
C GLN A 126 53.45 7.87 -3.40
N GLN A 127 53.26 9.11 -2.92
CA GLN A 127 51.98 9.58 -2.40
C GLN A 127 50.88 9.56 -3.46
N ARG A 128 51.15 10.06 -4.67
CA ARG A 128 50.20 9.96 -5.79
C ARG A 128 49.78 8.53 -6.10
N ALA A 129 50.74 7.62 -6.24
CA ALA A 129 50.43 6.23 -6.52
C ALA A 129 49.62 5.54 -5.41
N ASN A 130 49.77 5.97 -4.15
CA ASN A 130 48.97 5.47 -3.04
C ASN A 130 47.56 6.07 -3.03
N GLU A 131 47.43 7.38 -3.27
CA GLU A 131 46.14 8.06 -3.36
C GLU A 131 45.32 7.64 -4.58
N GLU A 132 45.95 7.44 -5.74
CA GLU A 132 45.30 6.91 -6.95
C GLU A 132 44.76 5.50 -6.72
N ARG A 133 45.47 4.66 -5.96
CA ARG A 133 44.98 3.34 -5.57
C ARG A 133 43.76 3.45 -4.65
N ALA A 134 43.83 4.32 -3.65
CA ALA A 134 42.70 4.57 -2.75
C ALA A 134 41.47 5.15 -3.48
N ILE A 135 41.68 6.00 -4.50
CA ILE A 135 40.58 6.49 -5.37
C ILE A 135 39.93 5.34 -6.12
N ARG A 136 40.72 4.47 -6.76
CA ARG A 136 40.16 3.34 -7.52
C ARG A 136 39.36 2.40 -6.64
N GLU A 137 39.90 2.08 -5.46
CA GLU A 137 39.18 1.26 -4.47
C GLU A 137 37.86 1.94 -4.03
N MET A 138 37.88 3.25 -3.80
CA MET A 138 36.66 4.00 -3.48
C MET A 138 35.68 4.05 -4.65
N GLU A 139 36.17 4.21 -5.89
CA GLU A 139 35.36 4.18 -7.11
C GLU A 139 34.65 2.84 -7.27
N ASP A 140 35.34 1.73 -7.01
CA ASP A 140 34.78 0.39 -7.05
C ASP A 140 33.67 0.21 -5.99
N ILE A 141 33.90 0.66 -4.75
CA ILE A 141 32.90 0.62 -3.67
C ILE A 141 31.68 1.47 -4.00
N VAL A 142 31.91 2.69 -4.50
CA VAL A 142 30.83 3.62 -4.88
C VAL A 142 30.04 3.06 -6.06
N ALA A 143 30.69 2.43 -7.04
CA ALA A 143 30.04 1.79 -8.17
C ALA A 143 29.12 0.64 -7.73
N GLU A 144 29.59 -0.23 -6.83
CA GLU A 144 28.77 -1.32 -6.26
C GLU A 144 27.54 -0.77 -5.51
N ARG A 145 27.71 0.34 -4.79
CA ARG A 145 26.59 1.02 -4.11
C ARG A 145 25.58 1.58 -5.10
N PHE A 146 26.04 2.25 -6.16
CA PHE A 146 25.15 2.74 -7.23
C PHE A 146 24.38 1.60 -7.91
N GLU A 147 25.06 0.49 -8.21
CA GLU A 147 24.42 -0.69 -8.79
C GLU A 147 23.32 -1.25 -7.87
N THR A 148 23.58 -1.28 -6.56
CA THR A 148 22.57 -1.66 -5.56
C THR A 148 21.36 -0.73 -5.57
N LEU A 149 21.58 0.58 -5.70
CA LEU A 149 20.53 1.59 -5.78
C LEU A 149 19.78 1.59 -7.12
N ASP A 150 20.41 1.18 -8.22
CA ASP A 150 19.79 1.05 -9.56
C ASP A 150 18.92 -0.21 -9.66
N HIS A 151 19.27 -1.27 -8.95
CA HIS A 151 18.50 -2.52 -8.92
C HIS A 151 17.39 -2.54 -7.85
N LEU A 152 17.03 -1.38 -7.30
CA LEU A 152 15.87 -1.26 -6.42
C LEU A 152 14.58 -1.50 -7.21
N PRO A 153 13.65 -2.35 -6.72
CA PRO A 153 12.39 -2.62 -7.39
C PRO A 153 11.48 -1.37 -7.36
N PRO A 154 11.19 -0.73 -8.50
CA PRO A 154 10.53 0.58 -8.52
C PRO A 154 9.04 0.56 -8.13
N GLN A 155 8.41 -0.61 -8.08
CA GLN A 155 6.99 -0.75 -7.78
C GLN A 155 6.71 -1.36 -6.40
N ASP A 156 7.71 -1.92 -5.72
CA ASP A 156 7.54 -2.60 -4.43
C ASP A 156 8.27 -1.86 -3.31
N VAL A 157 7.52 -1.00 -2.61
CA VAL A 157 8.00 -0.23 -1.45
C VAL A 157 8.54 -1.16 -0.35
N GLY A 158 7.91 -2.32 -0.14
CA GLY A 158 8.29 -3.25 0.92
C GLY A 158 9.64 -3.91 0.65
N GLU A 159 9.87 -4.35 -0.58
CA GLU A 159 11.15 -4.92 -1.00
C GLU A 159 12.27 -3.87 -1.06
N THR A 160 11.96 -2.64 -1.47
CA THR A 160 12.92 -1.52 -1.41
C THR A 160 13.36 -1.24 0.03
N ILE A 161 12.43 -1.14 0.98
CA ILE A 161 12.77 -0.96 2.41
C ILE A 161 13.62 -2.13 2.91
N ARG A 162 13.30 -3.38 2.56
CA ARG A 162 14.08 -4.55 2.98
C ARG A 162 15.51 -4.55 2.46
N ARG A 163 15.74 -4.08 1.24
CA ARG A 163 17.08 -3.96 0.63
C ARG A 163 17.87 -2.80 1.21
N LEU A 164 17.21 -1.69 1.51
CA LEU A 164 17.84 -0.52 2.13
C LEU A 164 18.07 -0.68 3.64
N THR A 165 17.39 -1.63 4.31
CA THR A 165 17.58 -1.89 5.74
C THR A 165 19.02 -2.31 6.09
N PRO A 166 19.66 -3.28 5.40
CA PRO A 166 21.06 -3.62 5.62
C PRO A 166 22.05 -2.68 4.92
N TYR A 167 21.58 -1.68 4.15
CA TYR A 167 22.43 -0.80 3.37
C TYR A 167 23.17 0.22 4.25
N ASP A 168 24.46 0.41 3.97
CA ASP A 168 25.33 1.35 4.68
C ASP A 168 25.35 2.71 3.98
N PHE A 169 24.47 3.60 4.42
CA PHE A 169 24.32 4.94 3.86
C PHE A 169 25.57 5.79 4.07
N ALA A 170 26.07 6.41 2.99
CA ALA A 170 27.13 7.40 3.09
C ALA A 170 26.61 8.72 3.70
N ASP A 171 25.36 9.10 3.40
CA ASP A 171 24.75 10.28 3.99
C ASP A 171 24.02 9.99 5.31
N ARG A 172 24.42 10.71 6.35
CA ARG A 172 23.78 10.64 7.68
C ARG A 172 22.34 11.14 7.66
N GLN A 173 22.02 12.14 6.82
CA GLN A 173 20.67 12.65 6.75
C GLN A 173 19.74 11.68 6.01
N ALA A 174 20.18 11.10 4.89
CA ALA A 174 19.44 10.03 4.19
C ALA A 174 19.14 8.84 5.12
N LYS A 175 20.11 8.43 5.95
CA LYS A 175 19.90 7.39 6.96
C LYS A 175 18.83 7.75 7.98
N ALA A 176 18.90 8.97 8.52
CA ALA A 176 17.95 9.44 9.53
C ALA A 176 16.51 9.52 8.99
N ASP A 177 16.36 10.01 7.76
CA ASP A 177 15.07 10.10 7.09
C ASP A 177 14.50 8.70 6.80
N PHE A 178 15.34 7.76 6.36
CA PHE A 178 14.95 6.35 6.18
C PHE A 178 14.51 5.70 7.49
N ASP A 179 15.25 5.90 8.58
CA ASP A 179 14.89 5.32 9.88
C ASP A 179 13.57 5.88 10.42
N ALA A 180 13.37 7.20 10.26
CA ALA A 180 12.11 7.85 10.62
C ALA A 180 10.94 7.29 9.80
N LEU A 181 11.14 7.08 8.49
CA LEU A 181 10.14 6.47 7.60
C LEU A 181 9.75 5.08 8.09
N VAL A 182 10.72 4.20 8.31
CA VAL A 182 10.50 2.82 8.78
C VAL A 182 9.79 2.82 10.13
N GLN A 183 10.19 3.69 11.05
CA GLN A 183 9.56 3.80 12.36
C GLN A 183 8.09 4.24 12.25
N SER A 184 7.79 5.23 11.39
CA SER A 184 6.41 5.70 11.18
C SER A 184 5.51 4.60 10.59
N LEU A 185 6.04 3.81 9.65
CA LEU A 185 5.34 2.68 9.05
C LEU A 185 5.02 1.60 10.09
N GLN A 186 5.97 1.30 10.99
CA GLN A 186 5.75 0.35 12.07
C GLN A 186 4.64 0.81 13.02
N GLN A 187 4.62 2.11 13.38
CA GLN A 187 3.58 2.69 14.23
C GLN A 187 2.20 2.59 13.57
N GLN A 188 2.08 3.00 12.31
CA GLN A 188 0.83 2.93 11.56
C GLN A 188 0.32 1.49 11.40
N ALA A 189 1.22 0.53 11.16
CA ALA A 189 0.87 -0.88 11.12
C ALA A 189 0.30 -1.36 12.48
N MET A 190 0.93 -1.00 13.60
CA MET A 190 0.42 -1.35 14.93
C MET A 190 -0.95 -0.71 15.22
N GLU A 191 -1.14 0.56 14.86
CA GLU A 191 -2.43 1.26 14.99
C GLU A 191 -3.53 0.59 14.17
N SER A 192 -3.24 0.22 12.92
CA SER A 192 -4.20 -0.47 12.04
C SER A 192 -4.65 -1.81 12.62
N LEU A 193 -3.71 -2.58 13.21
CA LEU A 193 -4.00 -3.85 13.87
C LEU A 193 -4.87 -3.63 15.12
N PHE A 194 -4.58 -2.59 15.89
CA PHE A 194 -5.36 -2.23 17.07
C PHE A 194 -6.79 -1.79 16.72
N GLN A 195 -6.96 -0.94 15.70
CA GLN A 195 -8.29 -0.53 15.23
C GLN A 195 -9.10 -1.73 14.73
N MET A 196 -8.46 -2.66 14.01
CA MET A 196 -9.11 -3.88 13.55
C MET A 196 -9.54 -4.78 14.73
N MET A 197 -8.75 -4.88 15.81
CA MET A 197 -9.15 -5.60 17.01
C MET A 197 -10.32 -4.92 17.72
N LYS A 198 -10.29 -3.59 17.85
CA LYS A 198 -11.36 -2.81 18.47
C LYS A 198 -12.69 -2.95 17.73
N GLN A 199 -12.67 -2.96 16.40
CA GLN A 199 -13.87 -3.15 15.57
C GLN A 199 -14.46 -4.56 15.66
N ARG A 200 -13.67 -5.58 16.02
CA ARG A 200 -14.17 -6.96 16.23
C ARG A 200 -14.73 -7.21 17.64
N LEU A 201 -14.44 -6.32 18.58
CA LEU A 201 -14.90 -6.37 19.97
C LEU A 201 -16.18 -5.53 20.20
N GLN A 202 -16.60 -4.78 19.19
CA GLN A 202 -17.86 -4.03 19.15
C GLN A 202 -18.86 -4.76 18.26
#